data_AF-Q3ZLG2-F1
#
_entry.id   AF-Q3ZLG2-F1
#
_cell.length_a   1.000
_cell.length_b   1.000
_cell.length_c   1.000
_cell.angle_alpha   90.00
_cell.angle_beta   90.00
_cell.angle_gamma   90.00
#
_symmetry.space_group_name_H-M   'P 1'
#
loop_
_entity.id
_entity.type
_entity.pdbx_description
1 polymer ?
#
loop_
_entity_poly.entity_id
_entity_poly.type
_entity_poly.pdbx_seq_one_letter_code
_entity_poly.pdbx_strand_id
1 'polypeptide(L)'
;MAKKVLIVYAHESPASFNAAAKDAAVAALTAQGCTVEVSDLYAMKFKAAATTEDITGGVKDAENFCYAKEIKLASEEGRLADDIKKEQEKLKEADLVIFQFPMYWSSVPAIMKGWMD
;
A
#
# COMPACT_ATOMS: atom_id res chain seq x y z
N MET A 1 -7.88 12.07 20.44
CA MET A 1 -6.62 11.50 19.90
C MET A 1 -6.29 12.24 18.61
N ALA A 2 -5.01 12.35 18.25
CA ALA A 2 -4.61 12.89 16.95
C ALA A 2 -5.13 11.95 15.84
N LYS A 3 -5.67 12.50 14.75
CA LYS A 3 -6.13 11.68 13.62
C LYS A 3 -4.93 11.11 12.87
N LYS A 4 -4.98 9.83 12.50
CA LYS A 4 -3.95 9.18 11.67
C LYS A 4 -4.32 9.26 10.19
N VAL A 5 -3.38 9.69 9.36
CA VAL A 5 -3.55 9.76 7.90
C VAL A 5 -2.48 8.92 7.22
N LEU A 6 -2.90 8.01 6.35
CA LEU A 6 -2.02 7.27 5.45
C LEU A 6 -2.06 7.92 4.06
N ILE A 7 -0.89 8.27 3.52
CA ILE A 7 -0.75 8.70 2.12
C ILE A 7 -0.04 7.60 1.34
N VAL A 8 -0.73 6.98 0.39
CA VAL A 8 -0.16 6.02 -0.55
C VAL A 8 0.24 6.78 -1.82
N TYR A 9 1.53 6.84 -2.09
CA TYR A 9 2.13 7.67 -3.13
C TYR A 9 2.78 6.81 -4.21
N ALA A 10 2.44 7.07 -5.48
CA ALA A 10 2.96 6.32 -6.62
C ALA A 10 3.47 7.25 -7.72
N HIS A 11 4.67 7.82 -7.54
CA HIS A 11 5.40 8.47 -8.62
C HIS A 11 6.93 8.40 -8.38
N GLU A 12 7.72 8.21 -9.43
CA GLU A 12 9.18 7.96 -9.32
C GLU A 12 9.99 9.24 -9.06
N SER A 13 9.61 10.34 -9.71
CA SER A 13 10.37 11.59 -9.63
C SER A 13 10.01 12.43 -8.39
N PRO A 14 10.97 12.72 -7.49
CA PRO A 14 10.75 13.61 -6.33
C PRO A 14 10.55 15.08 -6.74
N ALA A 15 10.89 15.45 -7.98
CA ALA A 15 10.64 16.79 -8.53
C ALA A 15 9.28 16.91 -9.23
N SER A 16 8.46 15.85 -9.23
CA SER A 16 7.16 15.85 -9.88
C SER A 16 6.13 16.70 -9.13
N PHE A 17 5.10 17.15 -9.85
CA PHE A 17 3.94 17.77 -9.21
C PHE A 17 3.24 16.81 -8.23
N ASN A 18 3.23 15.51 -8.49
CA ASN A 18 2.71 14.50 -7.56
C ASN A 18 3.50 14.48 -6.24
N ALA A 19 4.83 14.58 -6.31
CA ALA A 19 5.67 14.69 -5.11
C ALA A 19 5.33 15.96 -4.33
N ALA A 20 5.26 17.10 -5.02
CA ALA A 20 4.89 18.39 -4.40
C ALA A 20 3.50 18.36 -3.75
N ALA A 21 2.51 17.72 -4.39
CA ALA A 21 1.17 17.56 -3.82
C ALA A 21 1.16 16.67 -2.56
N LYS A 22 1.91 15.56 -2.59
CA LYS A 22 2.12 14.70 -1.41
C LYS A 22 2.79 15.48 -0.27
N ASP A 23 3.86 16.23 -0.56
CA ASP A 23 4.58 17.02 0.46
C ASP A 23 3.69 18.13 1.04
N ALA A 24 2.89 18.79 0.21
CA ALA A 24 1.92 19.79 0.65
C ALA A 24 0.85 19.18 1.57
N ALA A 25 0.34 17.99 1.25
CA ALA A 25 -0.61 17.27 2.08
C ALA A 25 0.00 16.88 3.44
N VAL A 26 1.22 16.35 3.46
CA VAL A 26 1.96 16.04 4.70
C VAL A 26 2.09 17.28 5.58
N ALA A 27 2.55 18.40 5.01
CA ALA A 27 2.74 19.64 5.76
C ALA A 27 1.43 20.18 6.33
N ALA A 28 0.37 20.24 5.51
CA ALA A 28 -0.92 20.79 5.92
C ALA A 28 -1.62 19.94 6.99
N LEU A 29 -1.56 18.61 6.89
CA LEU A 29 -2.18 17.69 7.85
C LEU A 29 -1.41 17.65 9.17
N THR A 30 -0.06 17.66 9.09
CA THR A 30 0.79 17.72 10.29
C THR A 30 0.57 19.03 11.05
N ALA A 31 0.44 20.16 10.35
CA ALA A 31 0.13 21.45 10.97
C ALA A 31 -1.24 21.48 11.67
N GLN A 32 -2.18 20.61 11.27
CA GLN A 32 -3.48 20.43 11.93
C GLN A 32 -3.43 19.43 13.10
N GLY A 33 -2.25 18.91 13.44
CA GLY A 33 -2.08 17.94 14.53
C GLY A 33 -2.43 16.50 14.15
N CYS A 34 -2.50 16.16 12.85
CA CYS A 34 -2.61 14.78 12.41
C CYS A 34 -1.25 14.07 12.47
N THR A 35 -1.25 12.78 12.75
CA THR A 35 -0.10 11.90 12.51
C THR A 35 -0.16 11.42 11.08
N VAL A 36 0.83 11.77 10.25
CA VAL A 36 0.85 11.41 8.83
C VAL A 36 1.93 10.36 8.57
N GLU A 37 1.53 9.27 7.93
CA GLU A 37 2.42 8.22 7.45
C GLU A 37 2.35 8.13 5.92
N VAL A 38 3.47 7.83 5.27
CA VAL A 38 3.57 7.80 3.81
C VAL A 38 4.11 6.45 3.36
N SER A 39 3.37 5.78 2.47
CA SER A 39 3.85 4.63 1.70
C SER A 39 4.24 5.11 0.30
N ASP A 40 5.52 5.42 0.12
CA ASP A 40 6.12 5.74 -1.18
C ASP A 40 6.45 4.44 -1.92
N LEU A 41 5.55 4.01 -2.79
CA LEU A 41 5.60 2.68 -3.39
C LEU A 41 6.86 2.47 -4.25
N TYR A 42 7.33 3.52 -4.92
CA TYR A 42 8.55 3.44 -5.74
C TYR A 42 9.81 3.43 -4.87
N ALA A 43 9.88 4.26 -3.83
CA ALA A 43 11.01 4.23 -2.90
C ALA A 43 11.09 2.89 -2.13
N MET A 44 9.94 2.30 -1.80
CA MET A 44 9.83 0.98 -1.16
C MET A 44 10.17 -0.17 -2.11
N LYS A 45 10.22 0.06 -3.43
CA LYS A 45 10.25 -0.99 -4.46
C LYS A 45 9.14 -2.02 -4.25
N PHE A 46 7.93 -1.52 -4.01
CA PHE A 46 6.78 -2.35 -3.64
C PHE A 46 6.51 -3.46 -4.69
N LYS A 47 6.30 -4.68 -4.22
CA LYS A 47 5.98 -5.84 -5.06
C LYS A 47 4.51 -5.77 -5.50
N ALA A 48 4.29 -5.39 -6.75
CA ALA A 48 2.93 -5.20 -7.27
C ALA A 48 2.22 -6.48 -7.74
N ALA A 49 2.96 -7.57 -7.98
CA ALA A 49 2.38 -8.79 -8.51
C ALA A 49 1.84 -9.67 -7.37
N ALA A 50 0.56 -10.01 -7.44
CA ALA A 50 -0.09 -11.02 -6.60
C ALA A 50 0.41 -12.42 -6.98
N THR A 51 1.22 -13.04 -6.13
CA THR A 51 1.85 -14.34 -6.39
C THR A 51 1.88 -15.22 -5.13
N THR A 52 2.37 -16.46 -5.27
CA THR A 52 2.55 -17.37 -4.13
C THR A 52 3.56 -16.85 -3.11
N GLU A 53 4.43 -15.89 -3.48
CA GLU A 53 5.41 -15.26 -2.59
C GLU A 53 4.77 -14.39 -1.51
N ASP A 54 3.50 -14.01 -1.67
CA ASP A 54 2.72 -13.25 -0.68
C ASP A 54 2.36 -14.10 0.56
N ILE A 55 2.67 -15.41 0.51
CA ILE A 55 2.32 -16.40 1.51
C ILE A 55 3.59 -17.08 2.03
N THR A 56 3.89 -16.82 3.30
CA THR A 56 4.96 -17.49 4.04
C THR A 56 4.56 -18.91 4.42
N GLY A 57 5.54 -19.82 4.44
CA GLY A 57 5.31 -21.23 4.77
C GLY A 57 4.68 -22.07 3.65
N GLY A 58 4.49 -21.50 2.46
CA GLY A 58 3.93 -22.19 1.30
C GLY A 58 2.40 -22.10 1.21
N VAL A 59 1.89 -22.43 0.02
CA VAL A 59 0.45 -22.52 -0.29
C VAL A 59 -0.06 -23.92 0.04
N LYS A 60 -1.36 -24.05 0.39
CA LYS A 60 -1.92 -25.35 0.76
C LYS A 60 -2.27 -26.23 -0.44
N ASP A 61 -2.70 -25.63 -1.54
CA ASP A 61 -3.03 -26.28 -2.80
C ASP A 61 -2.20 -25.69 -3.93
N ALA A 62 -0.97 -26.17 -4.07
CA ALA A 62 -0.05 -25.72 -5.12
C ALA A 62 -0.48 -26.17 -6.52
N GLU A 63 -1.18 -27.31 -6.63
CA GLU A 63 -1.62 -27.86 -7.92
C GLU A 63 -2.79 -27.06 -8.50
N ASN A 64 -3.68 -26.53 -7.66
CA ASN A 64 -4.84 -25.73 -8.07
C ASN A 64 -4.85 -24.36 -7.39
N PHE A 65 -3.73 -23.65 -7.48
CA PHE A 65 -3.55 -22.37 -6.81
C PHE A 65 -4.67 -21.37 -7.13
N CYS A 66 -5.33 -20.88 -6.09
CA CYS A 66 -6.35 -19.85 -6.16
C CYS A 66 -6.01 -18.74 -5.17
N TYR A 67 -5.46 -17.63 -5.68
CA TYR A 67 -4.93 -16.53 -4.86
C TYR A 67 -5.92 -16.06 -3.78
N ALA A 68 -7.18 -15.80 -4.15
CA ALA A 68 -8.20 -15.32 -3.22
C ALA A 68 -8.48 -16.28 -2.04
N LYS A 69 -8.39 -17.60 -2.27
CA LYS A 69 -8.59 -18.60 -1.19
C LYS A 69 -7.36 -18.70 -0.30
N GLU A 70 -6.19 -18.79 -0.93
CA GLU A 70 -4.91 -18.98 -0.25
C GLU A 70 -4.52 -17.74 0.58
N ILE A 71 -4.72 -16.53 0.05
CA ILE A 71 -4.40 -15.28 0.75
C ILE A 71 -5.32 -15.07 1.95
N LYS A 72 -6.61 -15.43 1.84
CA LYS A 72 -7.55 -15.38 2.96
C LYS A 72 -7.09 -16.28 4.10
N LEU A 73 -6.75 -17.53 3.78
CA LEU A 73 -6.29 -18.50 4.76
C LEU A 73 -4.94 -18.09 5.37
N ALA A 74 -4.01 -17.60 4.55
CA ALA A 74 -2.75 -17.07 5.02
C ALA A 74 -2.94 -15.87 5.95
N SER A 75 -3.94 -15.01 5.69
CA SER A 75 -4.29 -13.90 6.59
C SER A 75 -4.81 -14.39 7.94
N GLU A 76 -5.72 -15.38 7.96
CA GLU A 76 -6.29 -15.96 9.18
C GLU A 76 -5.21 -16.66 10.04
N GLU A 77 -4.20 -17.23 9.40
CA GLU A 77 -3.10 -17.95 10.05
C GLU A 77 -1.87 -17.07 10.32
N GLY A 78 -1.91 -15.77 10.00
CA GLY A 78 -0.78 -14.86 10.20
C GLY A 78 0.43 -15.13 9.30
N ARG A 79 0.21 -15.77 8.15
CA ARG A 79 1.24 -16.19 7.18
C ARG A 79 1.41 -15.27 5.97
N LEU A 80 0.80 -14.09 5.94
CA LEU A 80 1.08 -13.12 4.88
C LEU A 80 2.54 -12.66 4.90
N ALA A 81 3.07 -12.26 3.73
CA ALA A 81 4.36 -11.60 3.62
C ALA A 81 4.41 -10.30 4.44
N ASP A 82 5.61 -9.95 4.91
CA ASP A 82 5.79 -8.85 5.88
C ASP A 82 5.48 -7.46 5.31
N ASP A 83 5.71 -7.26 4.01
CA ASP A 83 5.34 -6.03 3.30
C ASP A 83 3.82 -5.84 3.30
N ILE A 84 3.05 -6.87 2.96
CA ILE A 84 1.58 -6.84 2.99
C ILE A 84 1.08 -6.56 4.41
N LYS A 85 1.62 -7.26 5.43
CA LYS A 85 1.22 -7.06 6.83
C LYS A 85 1.41 -5.62 7.28
N LYS A 86 2.58 -5.03 6.98
CA LYS A 86 2.89 -3.65 7.34
C LYS A 86 1.91 -2.66 6.69
N GLU A 87 1.57 -2.84 5.42
CA GLU A 87 0.59 -1.97 4.76
C GLU A 87 -0.83 -2.16 5.32
N GLN A 88 -1.23 -3.40 5.65
CA GLN A 88 -2.50 -3.67 6.33
C GLN A 88 -2.58 -3.05 7.73
N GLU A 89 -1.47 -3.00 8.47
CA GLU A 89 -1.39 -2.34 9.77
C GLU A 89 -1.60 -0.83 9.63
N LYS A 90 -0.91 -0.17 8.69
CA LYS A 90 -1.13 1.25 8.40
C LYS A 90 -2.59 1.54 8.04
N LEU A 91 -3.20 0.68 7.23
CA LEU A 91 -4.62 0.79 6.86
C LEU A 91 -5.57 0.65 8.05
N LYS A 92 -5.30 -0.29 8.97
CA LYS A 92 -6.11 -0.49 10.19
C LYS A 92 -6.04 0.71 11.13
N GLU A 93 -4.91 1.40 11.16
CA GLU A 93 -4.68 2.55 12.05
C GLU A 93 -5.13 3.89 11.46
N ALA A 94 -5.30 4.00 10.15
CA ALA A 94 -5.61 5.26 9.48
C ALA A 94 -7.10 5.64 9.59
N ASP A 95 -7.36 6.89 9.98
CA ASP A 95 -8.70 7.50 9.93
C ASP A 95 -9.02 8.06 8.53
N LEU A 96 -7.98 8.35 7.74
CA LEU A 96 -8.05 8.87 6.38
C LEU A 96 -6.95 8.24 5.54
N VAL A 97 -7.30 7.83 4.32
CA VAL A 97 -6.34 7.36 3.32
C VAL A 97 -6.38 8.28 2.10
N ILE A 98 -5.22 8.77 1.68
CA ILE A 98 -5.05 9.59 0.48
C ILE A 98 -4.23 8.81 -0.54
N PHE A 99 -4.75 8.67 -1.76
CA PHE A 99 -4.01 8.11 -2.88
C PHE A 99 -3.48 9.23 -3.77
N GLN A 100 -2.15 9.39 -3.83
CA GLN A 100 -1.50 10.40 -4.67
C GLN A 100 -0.77 9.73 -5.84
N PHE A 101 -1.25 9.97 -7.06
CA PHE A 101 -0.71 9.34 -8.26
C PHE A 101 -1.04 10.13 -9.54
N PRO A 102 -0.22 10.00 -10.60
CA PRO A 102 -0.61 10.43 -11.94
C PRO A 102 -1.60 9.44 -12.55
N MET A 103 -2.61 9.93 -13.26
CA MET A 103 -3.55 9.07 -13.98
C MET A 103 -2.84 8.37 -15.16
N TYR A 104 -2.78 7.04 -15.14
CA TYR A 104 -2.25 6.22 -16.23
C TYR A 104 -3.36 5.34 -16.79
N TRP A 105 -3.57 5.38 -18.11
CA TRP A 105 -4.58 4.58 -18.80
C TRP A 105 -5.98 4.64 -18.16
N SER A 106 -6.42 5.85 -17.82
CA SER A 106 -7.71 6.09 -17.13
C SER A 106 -7.84 5.36 -15.78
N SER A 107 -6.72 5.04 -15.13
CA SER A 107 -6.63 4.34 -13.85
C SER A 107 -5.42 4.79 -13.02
N VAL A 108 -5.12 4.04 -11.96
CA VAL A 108 -3.92 4.18 -11.13
C VAL A 108 -2.69 3.57 -11.82
N PRO A 109 -1.45 3.99 -11.48
CA PRO A 109 -0.23 3.30 -11.90
C PRO A 109 -0.25 1.83 -11.47
N ALA A 110 0.36 0.94 -12.26
CA ALA A 110 0.37 -0.50 -11.99
C ALA A 110 0.90 -0.86 -10.59
N ILE A 111 1.90 -0.14 -10.07
CA ILE A 111 2.43 -0.36 -8.72
C ILE A 111 1.41 -0.06 -7.62
N MET A 112 0.54 0.95 -7.83
CA MET A 112 -0.56 1.26 -6.91
C MET A 112 -1.71 0.27 -7.09
N LYS A 113 -1.97 -0.19 -8.32
CA LYS A 113 -2.95 -1.24 -8.55
C LYS A 113 -2.56 -2.53 -7.81
N GLY A 114 -1.29 -2.91 -7.89
CA GLY A 114 -0.76 -4.05 -7.15
C GLY A 114 -0.77 -3.89 -5.64
N TRP A 115 -0.65 -2.66 -5.12
CA TRP A 115 -0.84 -2.39 -3.69
C TRP A 115 -2.30 -2.58 -3.25
N MET A 116 -3.26 -2.38 -4.15
CA MET A 116 -4.69 -2.58 -3.90
C MET A 116 -5.14 -4.05 -4.05
N ASP A 117 -4.39 -4.86 -4.79
CA ASP A 117 -4.70 -6.27 -5.09
C ASP A 117 -4.40 -7.23 -3.93
#